data_AF-F0JHE5-F1
#
_entry.id   AF-F0JHE5-F1
#
_cell.length_a   1.000
_cell.length_b   1.000
_cell.length_c   1.000
_cell.angle_alpha   90.00
_cell.angle_beta   90.00
_cell.angle_gamma   90.00
#
_symmetry.space_group_name_H-M   'P 1'
#
loop_
_entity.id
_entity.type
_entity.pdbx_description
1 polymer ?
#
loop_
_entity_poly.entity_id
_entity_poly.type
_entity_poly.pdbx_seq_one_letter_code
_entity_poly.pdbx_strand_id
1 'polypeptide(L)' 'MLVHVDDAKFLFCPLLMTHDDRMKMCQVTQCMMWRWVDREKGTGYCGMAGKPAGADA' A
#
# COMPACT_ATOMS: atom_id res chain seq x y z
N MET A 1 -5.40 0.93 6.15
CA MET A 1 -5.80 -0.50 6.06
C MET A 1 -4.58 -1.35 6.38
N LEU A 2 -4.66 -2.23 7.39
CA LEU A 2 -3.60 -3.20 7.69
C LEU A 2 -3.78 -4.43 6.78
N VAL A 3 -2.73 -4.83 6.07
CA VAL A 3 -2.75 -5.89 5.07
C VAL A 3 -1.47 -6.72 5.11
N HIS A 4 -1.58 -8.00 4.75
CA HIS A 4 -0.42 -8.87 4.57
C HIS A 4 0.27 -8.54 3.23
N VAL A 5 1.59 -8.71 3.15
CA VAL A 5 2.37 -8.40 1.94
C VAL A 5 1.90 -9.18 0.71
N ASP A 6 1.48 -10.43 0.90
CA ASP A 6 1.00 -11.27 -0.19
C ASP A 6 -0.34 -10.83 -0.75
N ASP A 7 -1.15 -10.11 0.04
CA ASP A 7 -2.41 -9.54 -0.43
C ASP A 7 -2.17 -8.13 -0.99
N ALA A 8 -1.31 -7.35 -0.33
CA ALA A 8 -1.01 -5.98 -0.69
C ALA A 8 -0.43 -5.87 -2.11
N LYS A 9 0.41 -6.83 -2.53
CA LYS A 9 0.99 -6.87 -3.88
C LYS A 9 -0.04 -7.02 -5.01
N PHE A 10 -1.27 -7.41 -4.70
CA PHE A 10 -2.36 -7.51 -5.69
C PHE A 10 -3.29 -6.29 -5.69
N LEU A 11 -3.10 -5.34 -4.77
CA LEU A 11 -3.86 -4.10 -4.75
C LEU A 11 -3.27 -3.09 -5.74
N PHE A 12 -4.13 -2.40 -6.48
CA PHE A 12 -3.73 -1.28 -7.33
C PHE A 12 -3.35 -0.06 -6.48
N CYS A 13 -2.23 0.56 -6.81
CA CYS A 13 -1.75 1.78 -6.15
C CYS A 13 -2.13 3.00 -7.01
N PRO A 14 -3.02 3.89 -6.51
CA PRO A 14 -3.43 5.07 -7.26
C PRO A 14 -2.30 6.10 -7.43
N LEU A 15 -1.23 5.98 -6.63
CA LEU A 15 -0.05 6.87 -6.69
C LEU A 15 1.06 6.33 -7.59
N LEU A 16 0.95 5.09 -8.06
CA LEU A 16 1.93 4.46 -8.92
C LEU A 16 1.29 4.22 -10.29
N MET A 17 1.35 5.25 -11.13
CA MET A 17 0.79 5.22 -12.48
C MET A 17 1.90 5.07 -13.53
N THR A 18 1.57 4.42 -14.64
CA THR A 18 2.38 4.46 -15.86
C THR A 18 2.17 5.78 -16.61
N HIS A 19 2.97 6.02 -17.65
CA HIS A 19 2.81 7.19 -18.51
C HIS A 19 1.46 7.22 -19.27
N ASP A 20 0.82 6.07 -19.46
CA ASP A 20 -0.52 5.94 -20.05
C ASP A 20 -1.64 5.88 -18.99
N ASP A 21 -1.41 6.47 -17.82
CA ASP A 21 -2.36 6.60 -16.70
C ASP A 21 -2.94 5.27 -16.17
N ARG A 22 -2.25 4.15 -16.38
CA ARG A 22 -2.64 2.87 -15.78
C ARG A 22 -2.03 2.71 -14.39
N MET A 23 -2.87 2.32 -13.44
CA MET A 23 -2.42 1.98 -12.10
C MET A 23 -1.59 0.70 -12.11
N LYS A 24 -0.47 0.71 -11.39
CA LYS A 24 0.33 -0.49 -11.11
C LYS A 24 -0.05 -1.10 -9.78
N MET A 25 0.28 -2.38 -9.63
CA MET A 25 0.20 -3.07 -8.35
C MET A 25 1.16 -2.47 -7.31
N CYS A 26 0.78 -2.58 -6.03
CA CYS A 26 1.60 -2.11 -4.92
C CYS A 26 2.97 -2.81 -4.90
N GLN A 27 4.03 -2.03 -4.75
CA GLN A 27 5.40 -2.54 -4.71
C GLN A 27 5.87 -2.96 -3.30
N VAL A 28 5.03 -2.78 -2.28
CA VAL A 28 5.24 -3.23 -0.88
C VAL A 28 6.67 -3.00 -0.39
N THR A 29 7.54 -4.02 -0.39
CA THR A 29 8.93 -3.99 0.09
C THR A 29 9.82 -3.00 -0.67
N GLN A 30 9.51 -2.69 -1.93
CA GLN A 30 10.21 -1.71 -2.74
C GLN A 30 9.58 -0.31 -2.65
N CYS A 31 8.48 -0.16 -1.92
CA CYS A 31 7.79 1.13 -1.77
C CYS A 31 8.22 1.83 -0.48
N MET A 32 8.81 3.03 -0.60
CA MET A 32 9.19 3.84 0.57
C MET A 32 8.01 4.30 1.44
N MET A 33 6.78 4.20 0.92
CA MET A 33 5.56 4.56 1.65
C MET A 33 5.00 3.39 2.46
N TRP A 34 5.49 2.16 2.28
CA TRP A 34 5.07 1.03 3.09
C TRP A 34 5.56 1.17 4.53
N ARG A 35 4.69 0.84 5.49
CA ARG A 35 4.98 0.89 6.92
C ARG A 35 4.71 -0.49 7.53
N TRP A 36 5.75 -1.06 8.09
CA TRP A 36 5.69 -2.35 8.78
C TRP A 36 5.06 -2.19 10.16
N VAL A 37 4.12 -3.07 10.49
CA VAL A 37 3.64 -3.24 11.87
C VAL A 37 4.36 -4.43 12.50
N ASP A 38 4.44 -5.54 11.77
CA ASP A 38 5.23 -6.71 12.14
C ASP A 38 5.90 -7.25 10.87
N ARG A 39 7.22 -7.06 10.79
CA ARG A 39 8.01 -7.44 9.61
C ARG A 39 8.17 -8.95 9.51
N GLU A 40 8.24 -9.66 10.63
CA GLU A 40 8.38 -11.12 10.64
C GLU A 40 7.09 -11.78 10.17
N LYS A 41 5.95 -11.24 10.57
CA LYS A 41 4.62 -11.71 10.13
C LYS A 41 4.17 -11.13 8.80
N GLY A 42 4.99 -10.35 8.11
CA GLY A 42 4.65 -9.81 6.79
C GLY A 42 3.47 -8.82 6.78
N THR A 43 3.16 -8.16 7.90
CA THR A 43 2.00 -7.28 8.02
C THR A 43 2.40 -5.80 8.06
N GLY A 44 1.65 -4.98 7.33
CA GLY A 44 1.90 -3.55 7.24
C GLY A 44 0.76 -2.79 6.59
N TYR A 45 0.99 -1.51 6.34
CA TYR A 45 0.01 -0.64 5.69
C TYR A 45 0.73 0.36 4.78
N CYS A 46 -0.01 0.90 3.81
CA CYS A 46 0.48 2.01 3.00
C CYS A 46 0.34 3.31 3.80
N GLY A 47 1.46 3.99 4.06
CA GLY A 47 1.52 5.25 4.80
C GLY A 47 0.88 6.44 4.05
N MET A 48 0.62 6.28 2.75
CA MET A 48 -0.06 7.28 1.91
C MET A 48 -1.51 6.92 1.59
N ALA A 49 -2.00 5.74 1.98
CA ALA A 49 -3.37 5.31 1.67
C ALA A 49 -4.45 6.05 2.51
N GLY A 50 -4.13 7.25 2.98
CA GLY A 50 -4.95 8.03 3.91
C GLY A 50 -5.20 7.30 5.22
N LYS A 51 -5.84 8.01 6.16
CA LYS A 51 -6.63 7.31 7.17
C LYS A 51 -7.74 6.54 6.41
N PRO A 52 -8.13 5.32 6.83
CA PRO A 52 -9.15 4.54 6.14
C PRO A 52 -10.37 5.43 5.86
N ALA A 53 -10.98 5.31 4.67
CA ALA A 53 -12.18 6.06 4.31
C ALA A 53 -13.17 6.05 5.49
N GLY A 54 -13.36 7.20 6.14
CA GLY A 54 -14.06 7.32 7.42
C GLY A 54 -13.27 7.98 8.56
N ALA A 55 -12.05 8.43 8.34
CA ALA A 55 -11.30 9.21 9.32
C ALA A 55 -10.97 10.60 8.76
N ASP A 56 -12.02 11.40 8.68
CA ASP A 56 -11.94 12.86 8.68
C ASP A 56 -11.43 13.37 10.04
N ALA A 57 -10.84 14.56 10.00
CA ALA A 57 -10.17 15.35 11.06
C ALA A 57 -8.65 15.17 11.17
#